data_AF-A0A9E7TK68-F1
#
_entry.id   AF-A0A9E7TK68-F1
#
_cell.length_a   1.000
_cell.length_b   1.000
_cell.length_c   1.000
_cell.angle_alpha   90.00
_cell.angle_beta   90.00
_cell.angle_gamma   90.00
#
_symmetry.space_group_name_H-M   'P 1'
#
loop_
_entity.id
_entity.type
_entity.pdbx_description
1 polymer ?
#
loop_
_entity_poly.entity_id
_entity_poly.type
_entity_poly.pdbx_seq_one_letter_code
_entity_poly.pdbx_strand_id
1 'polypeptide(L)'
;MILEERISFYDEEDASEFIDFLKKEGCKAQKQTYSEGIIEENLVGKVKDIINWLEEPETSEYYILENDLESAKEQLRNIVINVNKITENQNAGEVLFKNENIEESKELFLKIYKEKYESYIEQFSDDSEESTEETVTNDDIKEPKKLSEAKNTESDNESPGSAELAETEKLQDQELIDNPLDEIEVPEFIYYNMLIEQGFVEKSEEGYIAPKEIDSGDIQINLTLHRVNLPEDFQAGEIVRQMHYELTTKYLVKIDPSVHLYCNNEELIDLIYELDYDEDEAIQLIKNLSIKKHIIYRLLDVVSENNGIPVEELAEEINETAIRNTEDNSGFDITLTDKEISMIVSELRKIGILSGTDKKIKLADKKKRRQR
;
A
#
# COMPACT_ATOMS: atom_id res chain seq x y z
N MET A 1 16.88 -3.13 12.49
CA MET A 1 16.56 -2.33 13.69
C MET A 1 15.06 -2.40 13.86
N ILE A 2 14.56 -2.47 15.09
CA ILE A 2 13.14 -2.83 15.35
C ILE A 2 12.22 -1.61 15.36
N LEU A 3 12.75 -0.44 15.72
CA LEU A 3 12.00 0.82 15.80
C LEU A 3 12.29 1.78 14.63
N GLU A 4 13.23 1.46 13.74
CA GLU A 4 13.41 2.22 12.50
C GLU A 4 12.20 2.00 11.59
N GLU A 5 11.75 3.07 10.97
CA GLU A 5 10.69 3.03 9.98
C GLU A 5 11.21 3.44 8.60
N ARG A 6 10.40 3.18 7.59
CA ARG A 6 10.71 3.56 6.22
C ARG A 6 9.45 3.84 5.41
N ILE A 7 9.61 4.67 4.39
CA ILE A 7 8.62 4.95 3.37
C ILE A 7 9.36 5.38 2.10
N SER A 8 8.81 5.04 0.94
CA SER A 8 9.38 5.37 -0.36
C SER A 8 8.51 6.38 -1.08
N PHE A 9 9.18 7.26 -1.83
CA PHE A 9 8.53 8.28 -2.66
C PHE A 9 8.91 8.09 -4.12
N TYR A 10 7.99 8.43 -5.02
CA TYR A 10 8.23 8.44 -6.46
C TYR A 10 8.91 9.74 -6.91
N ASP A 11 8.74 10.84 -6.16
CA ASP A 11 9.37 12.13 -6.40
C ASP A 11 10.51 12.46 -5.40
N GLU A 12 11.54 13.16 -5.87
CA GLU A 12 12.71 13.54 -5.05
C GLU A 12 12.41 14.70 -4.10
N GLU A 13 11.64 15.68 -4.57
CA GLU A 13 11.27 16.89 -3.84
C GLU A 13 10.37 16.49 -2.67
N ASP A 14 9.39 15.62 -2.90
CA ASP A 14 8.50 15.09 -1.87
C ASP A 14 9.23 14.33 -0.77
N ALA A 15 10.15 13.44 -1.16
CA ALA A 15 11.02 12.76 -0.19
C ALA A 15 11.85 13.75 0.65
N SER A 16 12.23 14.87 0.05
CA SER A 16 13.02 15.91 0.72
C SER A 16 12.16 16.76 1.65
N GLU A 17 10.93 17.08 1.24
CA GLU A 17 9.92 17.77 2.05
C GLU A 17 9.57 16.95 3.31
N PHE A 18 9.30 15.66 3.13
CA PHE A 18 9.03 14.75 4.24
C PHE A 18 10.19 14.68 5.25
N ILE A 19 11.43 14.60 4.76
CA ILE A 19 12.63 14.64 5.62
C ILE A 19 12.75 15.97 6.36
N ASP A 20 12.42 17.10 5.73
CA ASP A 20 12.50 18.40 6.35
C ASP A 20 11.41 18.61 7.41
N PHE A 21 10.22 18.05 7.23
CA PHE A 21 9.21 17.92 8.28
C PHE A 21 9.75 17.13 9.47
N LEU A 22 10.26 15.92 9.26
CA LEU A 22 10.81 15.09 10.34
C LEU A 22 11.93 15.80 11.12
N LYS A 23 12.80 16.55 10.43
CA LYS A 23 13.85 17.35 11.09
C LYS A 23 13.28 18.47 11.97
N LYS A 24 12.20 19.14 11.54
CA LYS A 24 11.52 20.17 12.33
C LYS A 24 10.96 19.57 13.62
N GLU A 25 10.42 18.36 13.54
CA GLU A 25 9.94 17.55 14.67
C GLU A 25 11.06 16.92 15.50
N GLY A 26 12.33 17.23 15.20
CA GLY A 26 13.48 16.71 15.95
C GLY A 26 13.83 15.25 15.65
N CYS A 27 13.24 14.67 14.61
CA CYS A 27 13.51 13.33 14.14
C CYS A 27 14.65 13.33 13.12
N LYS A 28 15.43 12.24 13.08
CA LYS A 28 16.46 12.07 12.03
C LYS A 28 15.94 11.13 10.98
N ALA A 29 16.16 11.52 9.73
CA ALA A 29 15.87 10.69 8.58
C ALA A 29 17.02 10.75 7.57
N GLN A 30 17.13 9.71 6.76
CA GLN A 30 18.11 9.62 5.68
C GLN A 30 17.41 9.23 4.38
N LYS A 31 17.69 9.98 3.31
CA LYS A 31 17.26 9.64 1.96
C LYS A 31 18.23 8.64 1.33
N GLN A 32 17.70 7.63 0.67
CA GLN A 32 18.45 6.71 -0.17
C GLN A 32 17.72 6.57 -1.51
N THR A 33 18.38 6.92 -2.60
CA THR A 33 17.87 6.65 -3.94
C THR A 33 18.14 5.19 -4.32
N TYR A 34 17.15 4.52 -4.87
CA TYR A 34 17.28 3.19 -5.45
C TYR A 34 16.44 3.07 -6.72
N SER A 35 16.72 2.04 -7.51
CA SER A 35 15.96 1.73 -8.71
C SER A 35 15.22 0.43 -8.51
N GLU A 36 13.95 0.42 -8.87
CA GLU A 36 13.08 -0.75 -8.86
C GLU A 36 12.71 -1.11 -10.29
N GLY A 37 12.83 -2.39 -10.63
CA GLY A 37 12.40 -2.89 -11.93
C GLY A 37 10.97 -3.40 -11.82
N ILE A 38 10.04 -2.75 -12.51
CA ILE A 38 8.67 -3.23 -12.66
C ILE A 38 8.62 -4.02 -13.95
N ILE A 39 8.04 -5.22 -13.86
CA ILE A 39 7.82 -6.10 -15.01
C ILE A 39 6.33 -6.20 -15.22
N GLU A 40 5.86 -5.66 -16.33
CA GLU A 40 4.48 -5.84 -16.78
C GLU A 40 4.46 -6.85 -17.91
N GLU A 41 3.61 -7.86 -17.76
CA GLU A 41 3.33 -8.83 -18.79
C GLU A 41 2.07 -8.41 -19.54
N ASN A 42 2.16 -8.34 -20.86
CA ASN A 42 1.05 -7.96 -21.70
C ASN A 42 0.84 -8.91 -22.87
N LEU A 43 -0.39 -9.01 -23.36
CA LEU A 43 -0.72 -9.56 -24.66
C LEU A 43 -0.88 -8.45 -25.68
N VAL A 44 -0.12 -8.56 -26.77
CA VAL A 44 -0.21 -7.64 -27.89
C VAL A 44 -0.80 -8.35 -29.09
N GLY A 45 -1.83 -7.76 -29.67
CA GLY A 45 -2.54 -8.31 -30.82
C GLY A 45 -3.72 -7.45 -31.20
N LYS A 46 -4.42 -7.86 -32.27
CA LYS A 46 -5.67 -7.22 -32.65
C LYS A 46 -6.79 -7.62 -31.69
N VAL A 47 -7.69 -6.69 -31.40
CA VAL A 47 -8.84 -6.93 -30.51
C VAL A 47 -9.62 -8.18 -30.91
N LYS A 48 -9.92 -8.36 -32.21
CA LYS A 48 -10.67 -9.54 -32.66
C LYS A 48 -9.91 -10.85 -32.47
N ASP A 49 -8.60 -10.84 -32.67
CA ASP A 49 -7.79 -12.05 -32.54
C ASP A 49 -7.71 -12.44 -31.06
N ILE A 50 -7.50 -11.47 -30.17
CA ILE A 50 -7.48 -11.69 -28.72
C ILE A 50 -8.85 -12.15 -28.21
N ILE A 51 -9.96 -11.53 -28.64
CA ILE A 51 -11.31 -11.98 -28.29
C ILE A 51 -11.52 -13.44 -28.72
N ASN A 52 -11.20 -13.77 -29.97
CA ASN A 52 -11.34 -15.14 -30.48
C ASN A 52 -10.54 -16.12 -29.63
N TRP A 53 -9.30 -15.76 -29.28
CA TRP A 53 -8.46 -16.57 -28.41
C TRP A 53 -9.05 -16.73 -27.00
N LEU A 54 -9.57 -15.68 -26.37
CA LEU A 54 -10.21 -15.75 -25.05
C LEU A 54 -11.52 -16.58 -25.04
N GLU A 55 -12.14 -16.78 -26.21
CA GLU A 55 -13.31 -17.64 -26.38
C GLU A 55 -12.95 -19.12 -26.58
N GLU A 56 -11.68 -19.44 -26.84
CA GLU A 56 -11.22 -20.83 -26.93
C GLU A 56 -11.29 -21.51 -25.56
N PRO A 57 -11.84 -22.73 -25.44
CA PRO A 57 -11.95 -23.44 -24.16
C PRO A 57 -10.60 -23.62 -23.44
N GLU A 58 -9.55 -23.85 -24.23
CA GLU A 58 -8.17 -24.09 -23.77
C GLU A 58 -7.57 -22.85 -23.10
N THR A 59 -8.08 -21.65 -23.40
CA THR A 59 -7.55 -20.39 -22.86
C THR A 59 -7.83 -20.21 -21.38
N SER A 60 -8.92 -20.80 -20.88
CA SER A 60 -9.26 -20.80 -19.45
C SER A 60 -8.17 -21.46 -18.58
N GLU A 61 -7.34 -22.34 -19.15
CA GLU A 61 -6.26 -23.02 -18.43
C GLU A 61 -5.09 -22.08 -18.09
N TYR A 62 -4.98 -20.93 -18.78
CA TYR A 62 -3.91 -19.95 -18.53
C TYR A 62 -4.26 -18.94 -17.44
N TYR A 63 -5.53 -18.76 -17.08
CA TYR A 63 -5.95 -17.79 -16.08
C TYR A 63 -6.03 -18.43 -14.69
N ILE A 64 -5.47 -17.77 -13.68
CA ILE A 64 -5.50 -18.25 -12.29
C ILE A 64 -6.91 -18.10 -11.70
N LEU A 65 -7.63 -17.04 -12.08
CA LEU A 65 -9.01 -16.77 -11.65
C LEU A 65 -9.95 -16.54 -12.85
N GLU A 66 -11.16 -17.08 -12.77
CA GLU A 66 -12.18 -16.93 -13.82
C GLU A 66 -12.67 -15.48 -13.98
N ASN A 67 -12.68 -14.70 -12.89
CA ASN A 67 -13.05 -13.28 -12.91
C ASN A 67 -12.09 -12.44 -13.76
N ASP A 68 -10.79 -12.77 -13.77
CA ASP A 68 -9.78 -12.05 -14.55
C ASP A 68 -10.01 -12.26 -16.06
N LEU A 69 -10.40 -13.49 -16.44
CA LEU A 69 -10.77 -13.82 -17.82
C LEU A 69 -12.01 -13.05 -18.28
N GLU A 70 -13.05 -12.96 -17.43
CA GLU A 70 -14.26 -12.23 -17.80
C GLU A 70 -14.03 -10.71 -17.83
N SER A 71 -13.24 -10.17 -16.91
CA SER A 71 -12.81 -8.75 -16.93
C SER A 71 -12.05 -8.43 -18.22
N ALA A 72 -11.09 -9.28 -18.62
CA ALA A 72 -10.38 -9.12 -19.90
C ALA A 72 -11.35 -9.13 -21.09
N LYS A 73 -12.30 -10.07 -21.13
CA LYS A 73 -13.32 -10.13 -22.19
C LYS A 73 -14.18 -8.87 -22.22
N GLU A 74 -14.60 -8.36 -21.07
CA GLU A 74 -15.41 -7.16 -20.95
C GLU A 74 -14.65 -5.92 -21.45
N GLN A 75 -13.40 -5.74 -21.03
CA GLN A 75 -12.55 -4.64 -21.51
C GLN A 75 -12.44 -4.63 -23.04
N LEU A 76 -12.20 -5.79 -23.66
CA LEU A 76 -12.10 -5.90 -25.12
C LEU A 76 -13.42 -5.61 -25.83
N ARG A 77 -14.53 -6.11 -25.29
CA ARG A 77 -15.88 -5.81 -25.81
C ARG A 77 -16.17 -4.31 -25.72
N ASN A 78 -15.77 -3.66 -24.64
CA ASN A 78 -15.95 -2.22 -24.46
C ASN A 78 -15.14 -1.40 -25.47
N ILE A 79 -13.92 -1.83 -25.81
CA ILE A 79 -13.14 -1.23 -26.90
C ILE A 79 -13.91 -1.33 -28.22
N VAL A 80 -14.40 -2.52 -28.59
CA VAL A 80 -15.19 -2.73 -29.81
C VAL A 80 -16.42 -1.83 -29.83
N ILE A 81 -17.19 -1.79 -28.73
CA ILE A 81 -18.41 -1.00 -28.62
C ILE A 81 -18.11 0.49 -28.79
N ASN A 82 -17.13 1.02 -28.06
CA ASN A 82 -16.87 2.45 -28.04
C ASN A 82 -16.21 2.94 -29.34
N VAL A 83 -15.34 2.13 -29.95
CA VAL A 83 -14.83 2.42 -31.30
C VAL A 83 -15.97 2.41 -32.31
N ASN A 84 -16.87 1.43 -32.24
CA ASN A 84 -18.03 1.38 -33.13
C ASN A 84 -18.96 2.58 -32.95
N LYS A 85 -19.15 3.10 -31.73
CA LYS A 85 -19.92 4.35 -31.52
C LYS A 85 -19.27 5.54 -32.24
N ILE A 86 -17.94 5.63 -32.20
CA ILE A 86 -17.18 6.69 -32.91
C ILE A 86 -17.31 6.50 -34.43
N THR A 87 -17.50 5.27 -34.91
CA THR A 87 -17.51 4.91 -36.34
C THR A 87 -18.90 4.65 -36.94
N GLU A 88 -19.98 4.64 -36.13
CA GLU A 88 -21.31 4.06 -36.47
C GLU A 88 -22.07 4.77 -37.61
N ASN A 89 -21.62 5.96 -38.04
CA ASN A 89 -22.28 6.77 -39.07
C ASN A 89 -21.35 7.16 -40.23
N GLN A 90 -20.31 6.37 -40.49
CA GLN A 90 -19.25 6.69 -41.44
C GLN A 90 -19.63 6.55 -42.93
N ASN A 91 -19.31 7.58 -43.72
CA ASN A 91 -18.79 7.38 -45.08
C ASN A 91 -17.29 7.70 -45.13
N ALA A 92 -16.53 6.97 -45.95
CA ALA A 92 -15.10 7.21 -46.12
C ALA A 92 -14.82 8.68 -46.52
N GLY A 93 -13.89 9.32 -45.80
CA GLY A 93 -13.52 10.73 -46.00
C GLY A 93 -14.34 11.75 -45.21
N GLU A 94 -15.33 11.33 -44.41
CA GLU A 94 -16.04 12.21 -43.47
C GLU A 94 -15.24 12.41 -42.17
N VAL A 95 -15.49 13.55 -41.50
CA VAL A 95 -14.89 13.87 -40.20
C VAL A 95 -15.53 13.01 -39.11
N LEU A 96 -14.71 12.24 -38.40
CA LEU A 96 -15.14 11.39 -37.29
C LEU A 96 -15.26 12.17 -35.98
N PHE A 97 -14.22 12.93 -35.65
CA PHE A 97 -14.13 13.70 -34.42
C PHE A 97 -13.18 14.86 -34.60
N LYS A 98 -13.30 15.87 -33.75
CA LYS A 98 -12.47 17.08 -33.73
C LYS A 98 -11.54 17.06 -32.52
N ASN A 99 -10.52 17.92 -32.55
CA ASN A 99 -9.70 18.14 -31.34
C ASN A 99 -10.56 18.61 -30.16
N GLU A 100 -11.62 19.37 -30.41
CA GLU A 100 -12.58 19.80 -29.36
C GLU A 100 -13.18 18.59 -28.64
N ASN A 101 -13.54 17.51 -29.35
CA ASN A 101 -14.08 16.30 -28.72
C ASN A 101 -13.03 15.58 -27.83
N ILE A 102 -11.76 15.60 -28.24
CA ILE A 102 -10.66 15.04 -27.44
C ILE A 102 -10.49 15.84 -26.15
N GLU A 103 -10.44 17.17 -26.24
CA GLU A 103 -10.24 18.04 -25.08
C GLU A 103 -11.47 18.02 -24.14
N GLU A 104 -12.69 18.05 -24.67
CA GLU A 104 -13.93 17.92 -23.88
C GLU A 104 -13.96 16.59 -23.11
N SER A 105 -13.57 15.48 -23.76
CA SER A 105 -13.51 14.17 -23.11
C SER A 105 -12.42 14.12 -22.03
N LYS A 106 -11.25 14.73 -22.25
CA LYS A 106 -10.20 14.85 -21.22
C LYS A 106 -10.67 15.67 -20.01
N GLU A 107 -11.28 16.83 -20.25
CA GLU A 107 -11.79 17.68 -19.17
C GLU A 107 -12.86 16.97 -18.35
N LEU A 108 -13.77 16.25 -19.01
CA LEU A 108 -14.80 15.46 -18.33
C LEU A 108 -14.19 14.33 -17.50
N PHE A 109 -13.23 13.59 -18.05
CA PHE A 109 -12.54 12.52 -17.34
C PHE A 109 -11.80 13.05 -16.11
N LEU A 110 -11.02 14.12 -16.24
CA LEU A 110 -10.30 14.73 -15.13
C LEU A 110 -11.26 15.20 -14.02
N LYS A 111 -12.42 15.73 -14.40
CA LYS A 111 -13.46 16.12 -13.45
C LYS A 111 -14.03 14.90 -12.70
N ILE A 112 -14.41 13.84 -13.41
CA ILE A 112 -14.96 12.62 -12.79
C ILE A 112 -13.91 11.96 -11.89
N TYR A 113 -12.67 11.85 -12.39
CA TYR A 113 -11.54 11.32 -11.65
C TYR A 113 -11.36 12.08 -10.34
N LYS A 114 -11.33 13.42 -10.42
CA LYS A 114 -11.21 14.28 -9.24
C LYS A 114 -12.37 14.08 -8.25
N GLU A 115 -13.62 14.07 -8.72
CA GLU A 115 -14.80 13.87 -7.86
C GLU A 115 -14.79 12.51 -7.16
N LYS A 116 -14.41 11.43 -7.88
CA LYS A 116 -14.29 10.09 -7.28
C LYS A 116 -13.13 10.02 -6.28
N TYR A 117 -12.00 10.60 -6.62
CA TYR A 117 -10.83 10.64 -5.75
C TYR A 117 -11.11 11.44 -4.47
N GLU A 118 -11.75 12.61 -4.56
CA GLU A 118 -12.20 13.39 -3.41
C GLU A 118 -13.21 12.62 -2.55
N SER A 119 -14.20 11.96 -3.15
CA SER A 119 -15.18 11.12 -2.44
C SER A 119 -14.56 9.91 -1.73
N TYR A 120 -13.54 9.28 -2.34
CA TYR A 120 -12.78 8.21 -1.69
C TYR A 120 -12.04 8.73 -0.46
N ILE A 121 -11.37 9.88 -0.58
CA ILE A 121 -10.64 10.51 0.54
C ILE A 121 -11.59 10.86 1.70
N GLU A 122 -12.76 11.43 1.42
CA GLU A 122 -13.75 11.78 2.45
C GLU A 122 -14.22 10.55 3.26
N GLN A 123 -14.25 9.36 2.65
CA GLN A 123 -14.62 8.12 3.34
C GLN A 123 -13.56 7.65 4.36
N PHE A 124 -12.30 8.09 4.24
CA PHE A 124 -11.24 7.76 5.21
C PHE A 124 -11.05 8.84 6.28
N SER A 125 -11.53 10.08 6.05
CA SER A 125 -11.42 11.15 7.04
C SER A 125 -12.50 11.10 8.13
N ASP A 126 -13.71 10.62 7.81
CA ASP A 126 -14.84 10.55 8.75
C ASP A 126 -14.67 9.55 9.91
N ASP A 127 -13.69 8.63 9.82
CA ASP A 127 -13.38 7.64 10.87
C ASP A 127 -12.47 8.19 11.99
N SER A 128 -12.07 9.47 11.95
CA SER A 128 -11.04 10.04 12.84
C SER A 128 -11.51 11.15 13.81
N GLU A 129 -12.74 11.66 13.71
CA GLU A 129 -13.11 12.93 14.38
C GLU A 129 -13.84 12.83 15.74
N GLU A 130 -14.15 11.65 16.29
CA GLU A 130 -14.87 11.57 17.59
C GLU A 130 -14.10 10.81 18.70
N SER A 131 -13.08 11.43 19.31
CA SER A 131 -12.87 11.31 20.77
C SER A 131 -11.65 12.08 21.34
N THR A 132 -11.68 13.43 21.41
CA THR A 132 -10.84 14.12 22.41
C THR A 132 -11.46 15.40 22.99
N GLU A 133 -12.56 15.27 23.72
CA GLU A 133 -12.83 16.20 24.83
C GLU A 133 -13.44 15.45 26.03
N GLU A 134 -12.60 14.99 26.96
CA GLU A 134 -12.92 15.13 28.39
C GLU A 134 -11.68 14.98 29.27
N THR A 135 -11.27 16.13 29.82
CA THR A 135 -10.37 16.25 30.97
C THR A 135 -10.93 15.51 32.19
N VAL A 136 -10.17 14.60 32.80
CA VAL A 136 -10.44 14.16 34.19
C VAL A 136 -9.17 14.23 35.03
N THR A 137 -9.25 15.10 36.03
CA THR A 137 -8.33 15.33 37.14
C THR A 137 -8.27 14.14 38.10
N ASN A 138 -7.09 13.97 38.73
CA ASN A 138 -6.84 13.13 39.91
C ASN A 138 -8.00 13.12 40.92
N ASP A 139 -8.42 11.93 41.36
CA ASP A 139 -8.39 11.50 42.78
C ASP A 139 -8.98 10.08 42.97
N ASP A 140 -8.49 9.42 44.01
CA ASP A 140 -9.03 8.25 44.71
C ASP A 140 -8.74 6.81 44.24
N ILE A 141 -7.57 6.36 44.70
CA ILE A 141 -7.26 5.07 45.35
C ILE A 141 -8.49 4.22 45.75
N LYS A 142 -8.48 2.94 45.33
CA LYS A 142 -8.86 1.79 46.18
C LYS A 142 -8.38 0.45 45.58
N GLU A 143 -7.45 -0.18 46.30
CA GLU A 143 -7.12 -1.62 46.18
C GLU A 143 -8.38 -2.50 46.33
N PRO A 144 -8.37 -3.72 45.78
CA PRO A 144 -8.42 -4.86 46.69
C PRO A 144 -7.59 -6.09 46.30
N LYS A 145 -6.84 -6.56 47.31
CA LYS A 145 -6.78 -7.94 47.86
C LYS A 145 -6.67 -9.15 46.91
N LYS A 146 -5.48 -9.75 46.99
CA LYS A 146 -5.13 -11.17 46.83
C LYS A 146 -6.19 -12.16 47.34
N LEU A 147 -6.43 -13.22 46.58
CA LEU A 147 -6.79 -14.54 47.09
C LEU A 147 -5.97 -15.64 46.40
N SER A 148 -5.72 -16.69 47.15
CA SER A 148 -4.68 -17.70 47.06
C SER A 148 -5.05 -18.97 46.27
N GLU A 149 -4.01 -19.60 45.72
CA GLU A 149 -3.69 -21.05 45.66
C GLU A 149 -4.81 -22.09 45.42
N ALA A 150 -4.61 -22.93 44.39
CA ALA A 150 -4.68 -24.39 44.51
C ALA A 150 -3.92 -25.08 43.36
N LYS A 151 -3.33 -26.23 43.70
CA LYS A 151 -2.35 -27.04 42.96
C LYS A 151 -2.98 -28.14 42.08
N ASN A 152 -2.09 -28.80 41.32
CA ASN A 152 -2.10 -30.17 40.79
C ASN A 152 -2.72 -30.32 39.37
N THR A 153 -2.14 -31.02 38.40
CA THR A 153 -1.29 -32.24 38.46
C THR A 153 -0.57 -32.48 37.13
N GLU A 154 0.56 -33.18 37.22
CA GLU A 154 1.41 -33.73 36.15
C GLU A 154 0.70 -34.76 35.25
N SER A 155 1.13 -34.89 33.98
CA SER A 155 1.61 -36.17 33.42
C SER A 155 2.17 -36.00 31.99
N ASP A 156 3.46 -36.29 31.85
CA ASP A 156 4.11 -37.20 30.88
C ASP A 156 3.73 -37.14 29.38
N ASN A 157 4.64 -36.72 28.48
CA ASN A 157 5.83 -37.39 27.91
C ASN A 157 5.53 -38.16 26.59
N GLU A 158 6.25 -37.75 25.52
CA GLU A 158 6.88 -38.55 24.43
C GLU A 158 6.64 -38.03 23.00
N SER A 159 7.73 -37.45 22.46
CA SER A 159 8.12 -37.36 21.03
C SER A 159 8.61 -38.75 20.54
N PRO A 160 8.98 -39.07 19.27
CA PRO A 160 9.38 -38.17 18.15
C PRO A 160 9.12 -38.64 16.69
N GLY A 161 9.47 -37.76 15.73
CA GLY A 161 9.90 -38.08 14.35
C GLY A 161 8.78 -38.14 13.30
N SER A 162 8.95 -37.72 12.04
CA SER A 162 10.09 -37.21 11.28
C SER A 162 9.56 -36.71 9.92
N ALA A 163 10.14 -35.62 9.40
CA ALA A 163 10.34 -35.23 8.00
C ALA A 163 9.28 -35.62 6.93
N GLU A 164 8.70 -34.61 6.27
CA GLU A 164 8.83 -34.49 4.80
C GLU A 164 8.51 -33.05 4.33
N LEU A 165 9.36 -32.59 3.42
CA LEU A 165 9.39 -31.26 2.80
C LEU A 165 8.25 -31.13 1.78
N ALA A 166 7.42 -30.11 1.94
CA ALA A 166 6.62 -29.53 0.86
C ALA A 166 6.30 -28.08 1.23
N GLU A 167 7.26 -27.18 0.99
CA GLU A 167 7.00 -25.74 0.91
C GLU A 167 6.21 -25.47 -0.38
N THR A 168 4.90 -25.66 -0.31
CA THR A 168 3.98 -24.91 -1.16
C THR A 168 3.74 -23.58 -0.46
N GLU A 169 4.38 -22.51 -0.94
CA GLU A 169 4.00 -21.14 -0.65
C GLU A 169 2.51 -20.98 -0.96
N LYS A 170 1.70 -21.00 0.09
CA LYS A 170 0.35 -20.46 0.05
C LYS A 170 0.53 -18.95 -0.02
N LEU A 171 0.43 -18.39 -1.22
CA LEU A 171 0.06 -17.00 -1.40
C LEU A 171 -1.21 -16.79 -0.56
N GLN A 172 -1.03 -16.08 0.55
CA GLN A 172 -2.15 -15.64 1.36
C GLN A 172 -2.90 -14.61 0.54
N ASP A 173 -4.20 -14.85 0.36
CA ASP A 173 -5.16 -13.91 -0.20
C ASP A 173 -5.04 -12.58 0.57
N GLN A 174 -4.25 -11.65 0.06
CA GLN A 174 -4.46 -10.24 0.32
C GLN A 174 -5.70 -9.89 -0.48
N GLU A 175 -6.83 -9.72 0.21
CA GLU A 175 -7.94 -8.94 -0.32
C GLU A 175 -7.35 -7.59 -0.75
N LEU A 176 -7.23 -7.41 -2.06
CA LEU A 176 -6.94 -6.11 -2.66
C LEU A 176 -8.00 -5.16 -2.14
N ILE A 177 -7.56 -4.06 -1.54
CA ILE A 177 -8.42 -2.91 -1.32
C ILE A 177 -8.89 -2.51 -2.73
N ASP A 178 -10.19 -2.58 -3.00
CA ASP A 178 -10.76 -2.15 -4.28
C ASP A 178 -10.28 -0.73 -4.54
N ASN A 179 -9.45 -0.53 -5.58
CA ASN A 179 -9.02 0.80 -5.94
C ASN A 179 -10.27 1.52 -6.48
N PRO A 180 -10.71 2.64 -5.89
CA PRO A 180 -11.91 3.38 -6.31
C PRO A 180 -11.83 3.86 -7.78
N LEU A 181 -10.62 3.85 -8.35
CA LEU A 181 -10.34 4.20 -9.74
C LEU A 181 -10.60 3.04 -10.70
N ASP A 182 -10.68 1.78 -10.21
CA ASP A 182 -10.94 0.60 -11.04
C ASP A 182 -12.35 0.63 -11.66
N GLU A 183 -13.26 1.40 -11.07
CA GLU A 183 -14.61 1.63 -11.60
C GLU A 183 -14.72 2.84 -12.55
N ILE A 184 -13.62 3.50 -12.90
CA ILE A 184 -13.69 4.60 -13.87
C ILE A 184 -13.70 4.01 -15.27
N GLU A 185 -14.82 4.18 -15.98
CA GLU A 185 -14.91 3.82 -17.39
C GLU A 185 -13.79 4.50 -18.19
N VAL A 186 -13.16 3.73 -19.08
CA VAL A 186 -12.11 4.25 -19.99
C VAL A 186 -12.69 5.41 -20.81
N PRO A 187 -12.11 6.62 -20.71
CA PRO A 187 -12.70 7.81 -21.31
C PRO A 187 -12.57 7.81 -22.84
N GLU A 188 -13.53 8.43 -23.53
CA GLU A 188 -13.59 8.41 -25.01
C GLU A 188 -12.31 8.89 -25.70
N PHE A 189 -11.59 9.86 -25.12
CA PHE A 189 -10.35 10.37 -25.69
C PHE A 189 -9.26 9.31 -25.86
N ILE A 190 -9.30 8.24 -25.05
CA ILE A 190 -8.37 7.11 -25.19
C ILE A 190 -8.63 6.40 -26.52
N TYR A 191 -9.89 6.19 -26.90
CA TYR A 191 -10.24 5.59 -28.18
C TYR A 191 -9.90 6.53 -29.35
N TYR A 192 -10.09 7.85 -29.21
CA TYR A 192 -9.63 8.81 -30.22
C TYR A 192 -8.11 8.71 -30.44
N ASN A 193 -7.33 8.67 -29.36
CA ASN A 193 -5.87 8.54 -29.42
C ASN A 193 -5.45 7.20 -30.03
N MET A 194 -6.10 6.08 -29.67
CA MET A 194 -5.85 4.77 -30.29
C MET A 194 -6.01 4.82 -31.81
N LEU A 195 -7.09 5.44 -32.31
CA LEU A 195 -7.33 5.59 -33.75
C LEU A 195 -6.27 6.47 -34.43
N ILE A 196 -5.82 7.54 -33.77
CA ILE A 196 -4.78 8.45 -34.28
C ILE A 196 -3.42 7.74 -34.33
N GLU A 197 -3.00 7.15 -33.22
CA GLU A 197 -1.67 6.55 -33.06
C GLU A 197 -1.45 5.35 -33.99
N GLN A 198 -2.52 4.58 -34.23
CA GLN A 198 -2.48 3.43 -35.13
C GLN A 198 -2.77 3.79 -36.59
N GLY A 199 -2.98 5.07 -36.90
CA GLY A 199 -3.14 5.56 -38.27
C GLY A 199 -4.46 5.17 -38.94
N PHE A 200 -5.50 4.87 -38.16
CA PHE A 200 -6.85 4.66 -38.69
C PHE A 200 -7.50 5.96 -39.15
N VAL A 201 -7.02 7.10 -38.65
CA VAL A 201 -7.50 8.43 -39.02
C VAL A 201 -6.36 9.36 -39.46
N GLU A 202 -6.70 10.31 -40.31
CA GLU A 202 -5.80 11.36 -40.77
C GLU A 202 -6.29 12.74 -40.31
N LYS A 203 -5.36 13.63 -39.98
CA LYS A 203 -5.70 15.00 -39.56
C LYS A 203 -6.06 15.85 -40.79
N SER A 204 -7.22 16.50 -40.74
CA SER A 204 -7.72 17.49 -41.71
C SER A 204 -7.89 18.87 -41.07
N GLU A 205 -8.32 19.87 -41.85
CA GLU A 205 -8.64 21.21 -41.33
C GLU A 205 -9.86 21.20 -40.41
N GLU A 206 -10.82 20.31 -40.64
CA GLU A 206 -12.10 20.26 -39.90
C GLU A 206 -12.10 19.27 -38.73
N GLY A 207 -11.09 18.40 -38.62
CA GLY A 207 -11.00 17.33 -37.63
C GLY A 207 -10.22 16.12 -38.15
N TYR A 208 -10.47 14.94 -37.58
CA TYR A 208 -9.86 13.68 -38.01
C TYR A 208 -10.82 12.93 -38.93
N ILE A 209 -10.32 12.49 -40.09
CA ILE A 209 -11.08 11.76 -41.09
C ILE A 209 -10.60 10.32 -41.17
N ALA A 210 -11.50 9.37 -41.41
CA ALA A 210 -11.11 8.01 -41.74
C ALA A 210 -10.97 7.86 -43.26
N PRO A 211 -9.77 7.55 -43.79
CA PRO A 211 -9.56 7.37 -45.22
C PRO A 211 -10.23 6.09 -45.75
N LYS A 212 -10.56 5.14 -44.87
CA LYS A 212 -11.22 3.86 -45.15
C LYS A 212 -12.15 3.50 -43.99
N GLU A 213 -13.07 2.57 -44.25
CA GLU A 213 -13.88 1.95 -43.19
C GLU A 213 -12.97 1.29 -42.14
N ILE A 214 -13.29 1.51 -40.86
CA ILE A 214 -12.53 1.01 -39.72
C ILE A 214 -13.26 -0.21 -39.16
N ASP A 215 -12.63 -1.37 -39.22
CA ASP A 215 -13.04 -2.54 -38.43
C ASP A 215 -12.51 -2.37 -37.01
N SER A 216 -13.40 -2.18 -36.03
CA SER A 216 -13.04 -2.08 -34.61
C SER A 216 -12.21 -3.29 -34.11
N GLY A 217 -12.38 -4.45 -34.74
CA GLY A 217 -11.62 -5.64 -34.42
C GLY A 217 -10.16 -5.60 -34.88
N ASP A 218 -9.81 -4.73 -35.84
CA ASP A 218 -8.43 -4.57 -36.34
C ASP A 218 -7.55 -3.66 -35.47
N ILE A 219 -8.11 -3.02 -34.44
CA ILE A 219 -7.34 -2.21 -33.49
C ILE A 219 -6.36 -3.10 -32.75
N GLN A 220 -5.09 -2.70 -32.72
CA GLN A 220 -4.08 -3.32 -31.88
C GLN A 220 -4.19 -2.81 -30.46
N ILE A 221 -3.99 -3.70 -29.50
CA ILE A 221 -4.03 -3.37 -28.08
C ILE A 221 -2.86 -4.02 -27.36
N ASN A 222 -2.53 -3.44 -26.21
CA ASN A 222 -1.62 -3.99 -25.23
C ASN A 222 -2.45 -4.33 -24.00
N LEU A 223 -2.89 -5.58 -23.88
CA LEU A 223 -3.73 -6.03 -22.77
C LEU A 223 -2.84 -6.48 -21.63
N THR A 224 -2.81 -5.74 -20.53
CA THR A 224 -2.10 -6.13 -19.31
C THR A 224 -2.67 -7.42 -18.75
N LEU A 225 -1.80 -8.39 -18.51
CA LEU A 225 -2.18 -9.68 -17.95
C LEU A 225 -1.95 -9.69 -16.46
N HIS A 226 -3.03 -9.57 -15.70
CA HIS A 226 -2.99 -9.88 -14.28
C HIS A 226 -3.25 -11.37 -14.09
N ARG A 227 -2.36 -12.05 -13.35
CA ARG A 227 -2.57 -13.44 -12.90
C ARG A 227 -2.84 -14.44 -14.04
N VAL A 228 -2.15 -14.26 -15.17
CA VAL A 228 -2.13 -15.20 -16.30
C VAL A 228 -0.78 -15.91 -16.34
N ASN A 229 -0.80 -17.21 -16.58
CA ASN A 229 0.39 -18.05 -16.66
C ASN A 229 0.63 -18.52 -18.09
N LEU A 230 1.14 -17.63 -18.95
CA LEU A 230 1.50 -17.96 -20.32
C LEU A 230 2.91 -18.55 -20.42
N PRO A 231 3.16 -19.51 -21.33
CA PRO A 231 4.50 -19.93 -21.70
C PRO A 231 5.37 -18.75 -22.16
N GLU A 232 6.69 -18.79 -21.91
CA GLU A 232 7.61 -17.73 -22.33
C GLU A 232 7.62 -17.50 -23.84
N ASP A 233 7.41 -18.56 -24.62
CA ASP A 233 7.34 -18.57 -26.08
C ASP A 233 5.91 -18.54 -26.62
N PHE A 234 4.94 -18.09 -25.81
CA PHE A 234 3.53 -18.02 -26.20
C PHE A 234 3.34 -17.19 -27.48
N GLN A 235 2.69 -17.82 -28.46
CA GLN A 235 2.22 -17.19 -29.68
C GLN A 235 0.92 -17.87 -30.14
N ALA A 236 -0.14 -17.09 -30.34
CA ALA A 236 -1.42 -17.55 -30.86
C ALA A 236 -1.79 -16.70 -32.09
N GLY A 237 -1.47 -17.19 -33.28
CA GLY A 237 -1.62 -16.41 -34.51
C GLY A 237 -0.73 -15.15 -34.52
N GLU A 238 -1.35 -13.97 -34.60
CA GLU A 238 -0.68 -12.67 -34.52
C GLU A 238 -0.58 -12.14 -33.07
N ILE A 239 -1.15 -12.84 -32.09
CA ILE A 239 -1.06 -12.49 -30.67
C ILE A 239 0.31 -12.92 -30.14
N VAL A 240 1.01 -11.99 -29.51
CA VAL A 240 2.31 -12.21 -28.89
C VAL A 240 2.31 -11.78 -27.44
N ARG A 241 3.02 -12.55 -26.62
CA ARG A 241 3.36 -12.16 -25.25
C ARG A 241 4.48 -11.13 -25.28
N GLN A 242 4.28 -9.99 -24.63
CA GLN A 242 5.28 -8.94 -24.51
C GLN A 242 5.56 -8.61 -23.05
N MET A 243 6.84 -8.65 -22.67
CA MET A 243 7.31 -8.20 -21.37
C MET A 243 7.76 -6.75 -21.48
N HIS A 244 7.12 -5.86 -20.73
CA HIS A 244 7.59 -4.49 -20.54
C HIS A 244 8.40 -4.44 -19.24
N TYR A 245 9.68 -4.08 -19.35
CA TYR A 245 10.54 -3.85 -18.21
C TYR A 245 10.77 -2.35 -18.07
N GLU A 246 10.23 -1.77 -17.00
CA GLU A 246 10.46 -0.38 -16.64
C GLU A 246 11.37 -0.30 -15.42
N LEU A 247 12.35 0.60 -15.46
CA LEU A 247 13.22 0.88 -14.31
C LEU A 247 12.79 2.21 -13.71
N THR A 248 12.06 2.16 -12.61
CA THR A 248 11.58 3.33 -11.89
C THR A 248 12.58 3.71 -10.80
N THR A 249 12.82 5.00 -10.62
CA THR A 249 13.63 5.50 -9.51
C THR A 249 12.71 5.80 -8.34
N LYS A 250 13.04 5.27 -7.15
CA LYS A 250 12.34 5.55 -5.90
C LYS A 250 13.29 6.16 -4.87
N TYR A 251 12.74 6.95 -3.97
CA TYR A 251 13.46 7.65 -2.91
C TYR A 251 13.03 7.10 -1.55
N LEU A 252 13.81 6.15 -1.01
CA LEU A 252 13.57 5.56 0.30
C LEU A 252 13.99 6.53 1.39
N VAL A 253 13.06 6.90 2.26
CA VAL A 253 13.34 7.63 3.49
C VAL A 253 13.41 6.64 4.65
N LYS A 254 14.58 6.54 5.28
CA LYS A 254 14.78 5.77 6.53
C LYS A 254 14.68 6.70 7.71
N ILE A 255 13.76 6.40 8.62
CA ILE A 255 13.40 7.23 9.76
C ILE A 255 13.95 6.58 11.04
N ASP A 256 14.62 7.38 11.87
CA ASP A 256 15.17 6.88 13.12
C ASP A 256 14.09 6.63 14.20
N PRO A 257 14.40 5.87 15.26
CA PRO A 257 13.43 5.52 16.30
C PRO A 257 12.81 6.71 17.06
N SER A 258 13.30 7.94 16.87
CA SER A 258 12.77 9.09 17.58
C SER A 258 11.42 9.58 17.05
N VAL A 259 11.03 9.14 15.85
CA VAL A 259 9.70 9.39 15.27
C VAL A 259 8.57 8.97 16.19
N HIS A 260 8.72 7.84 16.89
CA HIS A 260 7.73 7.33 17.85
C HIS A 260 7.53 8.21 19.09
N LEU A 261 8.43 9.17 19.34
CA LEU A 261 8.46 9.97 20.57
C LEU A 261 8.23 11.46 20.34
N TYR A 262 8.69 12.00 19.21
CA TYR A 262 8.66 13.44 18.96
C TYR A 262 7.65 13.83 17.89
N CYS A 263 7.39 12.95 16.92
CA CYS A 263 6.49 13.26 15.83
C CYS A 263 5.02 13.14 16.29
N ASN A 264 4.21 14.13 15.93
CA ASN A 264 2.76 13.98 15.96
C ASN A 264 2.35 13.00 14.84
N ASN A 265 1.51 12.01 15.16
CA ASN A 265 1.08 11.02 14.18
C ASN A 265 0.09 11.64 13.17
N GLU A 266 -0.82 12.50 13.62
CA GLU A 266 -1.84 13.14 12.78
C GLU A 266 -1.17 14.04 11.73
N GLU A 267 -0.32 14.98 12.16
CA GLU A 267 0.39 15.88 11.25
C GLU A 267 1.32 15.14 10.27
N LEU A 268 1.89 14.01 10.69
CA LEU A 268 2.71 13.17 9.81
C LEU A 268 1.86 12.49 8.74
N ILE A 269 0.69 11.99 9.13
CA ILE A 269 -0.27 11.33 8.24
C ILE A 269 -0.80 12.35 7.22
N ASP A 270 -1.23 13.53 7.68
CA ASP A 270 -1.69 14.63 6.82
C ASP A 270 -0.64 15.01 5.78
N LEU A 271 0.63 15.13 6.20
CA LEU A 271 1.71 15.43 5.28
C LEU A 271 1.93 14.32 4.25
N ILE A 272 1.93 13.04 4.68
CA ILE A 272 2.12 11.93 3.74
C ILE A 272 1.07 12.01 2.64
N TYR A 273 -0.19 12.29 2.98
CA TYR A 273 -1.28 12.41 2.01
C TYR A 273 -1.12 13.54 0.97
N GLU A 274 -0.26 14.52 1.21
CA GLU A 274 0.02 15.59 0.24
C GLU A 274 1.18 15.26 -0.73
N LEU A 275 1.85 14.12 -0.56
CA LEU A 275 3.08 13.74 -1.26
C LEU A 275 2.89 12.54 -2.21
N ASP A 276 3.82 12.31 -3.13
CA ASP A 276 3.85 11.18 -4.06
C ASP A 276 4.63 9.98 -3.47
N TYR A 277 3.91 9.08 -2.78
CA TYR A 277 4.47 7.98 -1.98
C TYR A 277 3.98 6.58 -2.38
N ASP A 278 4.72 5.57 -1.93
CA ASP A 278 4.34 4.16 -2.02
C ASP A 278 3.26 3.82 -0.98
N GLU A 279 2.02 3.61 -1.44
CA GLU A 279 0.84 3.44 -0.59
C GLU A 279 0.95 2.28 0.40
N ASP A 280 1.48 1.13 -0.05
CA ASP A 280 1.67 -0.05 0.80
C ASP A 280 2.66 0.24 1.93
N GLU A 281 3.76 0.94 1.62
CA GLU A 281 4.74 1.34 2.63
C GLU A 281 4.17 2.40 3.60
N ALA A 282 3.33 3.33 3.12
CA ALA A 282 2.67 4.31 3.98
C ALA A 282 1.70 3.68 4.97
N ILE A 283 0.83 2.76 4.51
CA ILE A 283 -0.07 2.00 5.38
C ILE A 283 0.74 1.25 6.44
N GLN A 284 1.84 0.61 6.03
CA GLN A 284 2.72 -0.10 6.97
C GLN A 284 3.39 0.84 7.98
N LEU A 285 3.85 2.02 7.54
CA LEU A 285 4.43 3.05 8.40
C LEU A 285 3.43 3.49 9.48
N ILE A 286 2.21 3.87 9.07
CA ILE A 286 1.15 4.36 9.98
C ILE A 286 0.81 3.30 11.02
N LYS A 287 0.61 2.05 10.59
CA LYS A 287 0.34 0.92 11.48
C LYS A 287 1.49 0.69 12.48
N ASN A 288 2.73 0.73 11.99
CA ASN A 288 3.91 0.55 12.83
C ASN A 288 4.04 1.66 13.87
N LEU A 289 3.85 2.92 13.46
CA LEU A 289 3.89 4.07 14.37
C LEU A 289 2.87 3.92 15.49
N SER A 290 1.62 3.57 15.17
CA SER A 290 0.58 3.38 16.18
C SER A 290 0.92 2.27 17.17
N ILE A 291 1.32 1.09 16.70
CA ILE A 291 1.60 -0.06 17.58
C ILE A 291 2.89 0.13 18.38
N LYS A 292 3.99 0.52 17.73
CA LYS A 292 5.30 0.62 18.38
C LYS A 292 5.36 1.80 19.35
N LYS A 293 4.67 2.91 19.06
CA LYS A 293 4.53 4.03 19.99
C LYS A 293 3.96 3.55 21.33
N HIS A 294 2.84 2.82 21.31
CA HIS A 294 2.26 2.29 22.54
C HIS A 294 3.20 1.35 23.30
N ILE A 295 3.89 0.44 22.61
CA ILE A 295 4.89 -0.45 23.23
C ILE A 295 5.98 0.38 23.93
N ILE A 296 6.49 1.42 23.26
CA ILE A 296 7.53 2.29 23.82
C ILE A 296 7.01 3.03 25.05
N TYR A 297 5.82 3.64 25.00
CA TYR A 297 5.27 4.37 26.15
C TYR A 297 5.05 3.43 27.35
N ARG A 298 4.47 2.25 27.14
CA ARG A 298 4.29 1.25 28.20
C ARG A 298 5.63 0.83 28.81
N LEU A 299 6.63 0.56 27.97
CA LEU A 299 7.98 0.24 28.43
C LEU A 299 8.56 1.37 29.29
N LEU A 300 8.39 2.62 28.88
CA LEU A 300 8.90 3.78 29.62
C LEU A 300 8.18 3.96 30.96
N ASP A 301 6.88 3.69 31.03
CA ASP A 301 6.09 3.73 32.26
C ASP A 301 6.58 2.68 33.27
N VAL A 302 6.71 1.42 32.84
CA VAL A 302 7.22 0.33 33.69
C VAL A 302 8.63 0.66 34.22
N VAL A 303 9.51 1.18 33.36
CA VAL A 303 10.87 1.59 33.78
C VAL A 303 10.84 2.76 34.77
N SER A 304 9.91 3.70 34.59
CA SER A 304 9.72 4.87 35.46
C SER A 304 9.26 4.46 36.86
N GLU A 305 8.29 3.55 36.95
CA GLU A 305 7.71 3.07 38.20
C GLU A 305 8.69 2.26 39.04
N ASN A 306 9.57 1.48 38.40
CA ASN A 306 10.46 0.53 39.08
C ASN A 306 11.85 1.10 39.46
N ASN A 307 12.19 2.34 39.06
CA ASN A 307 13.49 3.01 39.33
C ASN A 307 14.74 2.14 39.02
N GLY A 308 14.64 1.25 38.03
CA GLY A 308 15.66 0.27 37.69
C GLY A 308 15.13 -1.16 37.58
N ILE A 309 14.82 -1.62 36.37
CA ILE A 309 14.26 -2.97 36.10
C ILE A 309 15.18 -3.79 35.16
N PRO A 310 15.38 -5.10 35.36
CA PRO A 310 16.07 -5.96 34.39
C PRO A 310 15.20 -6.23 33.15
N VAL A 311 15.82 -6.62 32.03
CA VAL A 311 15.11 -6.91 30.76
C VAL A 311 14.06 -8.02 30.92
N GLU A 312 14.38 -9.08 31.66
CA GLU A 312 13.50 -10.24 31.87
C GLU A 312 12.20 -9.81 32.57
N GLU A 313 12.30 -9.12 33.71
CA GLU A 313 11.13 -8.59 34.44
C GLU A 313 10.37 -7.54 33.60
N LEU A 314 11.07 -6.74 32.78
CA LEU A 314 10.43 -5.78 31.89
C LEU A 314 9.61 -6.46 30.78
N ALA A 315 10.08 -7.59 30.26
CA ALA A 315 9.34 -8.35 29.26
C ALA A 315 8.07 -8.97 29.84
N GLU A 316 8.15 -9.52 31.06
CA GLU A 316 6.98 -10.03 31.80
C GLU A 316 5.93 -8.93 32.00
N GLU A 317 6.32 -7.78 32.55
CA GLU A 317 5.43 -6.64 32.83
C GLU A 317 4.77 -6.02 31.59
N ILE A 318 5.46 -6.05 30.44
CA ILE A 318 4.90 -5.55 29.17
C ILE A 318 3.86 -6.55 28.63
N ASN A 319 4.20 -7.85 28.63
CA ASN A 319 3.34 -8.91 28.08
C ASN A 319 2.10 -9.20 28.93
N GLU A 320 2.10 -8.87 30.23
CA GLU A 320 0.93 -9.02 31.10
C GLU A 320 -0.17 -7.97 30.83
N THR A 321 0.13 -6.92 30.05
CA THR A 321 -0.82 -5.86 29.70
C THR A 321 -1.32 -6.00 28.25
N ALA A 322 -2.60 -6.37 28.09
CA ALA A 322 -3.27 -6.21 26.81
C ALA A 322 -3.47 -4.72 26.50
N ILE A 323 -3.13 -4.28 25.28
CA ILE A 323 -3.50 -2.94 24.82
C ILE A 323 -4.93 -3.03 24.33
N ARG A 324 -5.84 -2.36 25.04
CA ARG A 324 -7.25 -2.27 24.64
C ARG A 324 -7.62 -0.81 24.45
N ASN A 325 -8.24 -0.51 23.33
CA ASN A 325 -9.04 0.69 23.18
C ASN A 325 -10.36 0.48 23.94
N THR A 326 -10.68 1.42 24.83
CA THR A 326 -11.86 1.35 25.68
C THR A 326 -13.15 1.74 24.97
N GLU A 327 -13.07 2.41 23.82
CA GLU A 327 -14.23 2.98 23.12
C GLU A 327 -14.89 2.00 22.16
N ASP A 328 -14.10 1.19 21.44
CA ASP A 328 -14.56 0.23 20.44
C ASP A 328 -14.26 -1.24 20.83
N ASN A 329 -13.64 -1.45 21.99
CA ASN A 329 -13.22 -2.77 22.49
C ASN A 329 -12.26 -3.50 21.52
N SER A 330 -11.58 -2.75 20.63
CA SER A 330 -10.50 -3.24 19.78
C SER A 330 -9.17 -3.17 20.54
N GLY A 331 -8.16 -3.92 20.10
CA GLY A 331 -6.89 -3.98 20.83
C GLY A 331 -5.87 -4.89 20.19
N PHE A 332 -4.64 -4.81 20.69
CA PHE A 332 -3.54 -5.66 20.29
C PHE A 332 -3.06 -6.47 21.50
N ASP A 333 -3.08 -7.79 21.36
CA ASP A 333 -2.32 -8.67 22.24
C ASP A 333 -0.87 -8.63 21.77
N ILE A 334 -0.02 -8.01 22.58
CA ILE A 334 1.41 -7.93 22.28
C ILE A 334 2.13 -9.05 23.01
N THR A 335 2.92 -9.81 22.26
CA THR A 335 3.84 -10.79 22.81
C THR A 335 5.24 -10.45 22.32
N LEU A 336 6.09 -10.01 23.24
CA LEU A 336 7.49 -9.67 22.97
C LEU A 336 8.40 -10.59 23.77
N THR A 337 9.37 -11.18 23.08
CA THR A 337 10.44 -11.96 23.71
C THR A 337 11.46 -11.04 24.41
N ASP A 338 12.20 -11.57 25.38
CA ASP A 338 13.30 -10.85 26.05
C ASP A 338 14.31 -10.26 25.05
N LYS A 339 14.52 -10.97 23.94
CA LYS A 339 15.41 -10.54 22.86
C LYS A 339 14.86 -9.28 22.17
N GLU A 340 13.57 -9.23 21.86
CA GLU A 340 12.94 -8.08 21.23
C GLU A 340 12.92 -6.88 22.18
N ILE A 341 12.58 -7.07 23.45
CA ILE A 341 12.68 -6.03 24.48
C ILE A 341 14.11 -5.51 24.60
N SER A 342 15.12 -6.39 24.61
CA SER A 342 16.53 -5.99 24.62
C SER A 342 16.90 -5.14 23.40
N MET A 343 16.39 -5.48 22.22
CA MET A 343 16.61 -4.69 21.00
C MET A 343 15.96 -3.30 21.08
N ILE A 344 14.71 -3.21 21.53
CA ILE A 344 13.99 -1.95 21.77
C ILE A 344 14.78 -1.08 22.79
N VAL A 345 15.16 -1.66 23.92
CA VAL A 345 15.94 -0.98 24.97
C VAL A 345 17.27 -0.47 24.43
N SER A 346 17.96 -1.27 23.61
CA SER A 346 19.22 -0.89 22.96
C SER A 346 19.04 0.33 22.05
N GLU A 347 17.97 0.36 21.24
CA GLU A 347 17.67 1.48 20.36
C GLU A 347 17.30 2.74 21.15
N LEU A 348 16.46 2.63 22.18
CA LEU A 348 16.13 3.73 23.09
C LEU A 348 17.35 4.26 23.87
N ARG A 349 18.35 3.42 24.18
CA ARG A 349 19.63 3.86 24.75
C ARG A 349 20.47 4.65 23.75
N LYS A 350 20.51 4.23 22.47
CA LYS A 350 21.26 4.93 21.40
C LYS A 350 20.76 6.36 21.20
N ILE A 351 19.44 6.56 21.26
CA ILE A 351 18.80 7.88 21.17
C ILE A 351 18.78 8.64 22.51
N GLY A 352 19.24 8.02 23.60
CA GLY A 352 19.45 8.70 24.89
C GLY A 352 18.21 8.82 25.77
N ILE A 353 17.17 8.02 25.51
CA ILE A 353 15.95 7.97 26.32
C ILE A 353 16.14 7.10 27.57
N LEU A 354 16.80 5.95 27.38
CA LEU A 354 17.16 4.99 28.43
C LEU A 354 18.67 5.00 28.71
N SER A 355 19.04 4.47 29.87
CA SER A 355 20.41 4.29 30.33
C SER A 355 20.55 3.03 31.19
N GLY A 356 21.79 2.70 31.58
CA GLY A 356 22.09 1.53 32.41
C GLY A 356 22.43 0.29 31.61
N THR A 357 22.28 -0.87 32.24
CA THR A 357 22.59 -2.21 31.70
C THR A 357 21.34 -3.06 31.66
N ASP A 358 21.37 -4.21 31.00
CA ASP A 358 20.21 -5.10 30.89
C ASP A 358 19.74 -5.68 32.24
N LYS A 359 20.61 -5.63 33.26
CA LYS A 359 20.26 -5.99 34.65
C LYS A 359 19.60 -4.84 35.44
N LYS A 360 19.61 -3.62 34.88
CA LYS A 360 19.15 -2.40 35.54
C LYS A 360 18.94 -1.26 34.54
N ILE A 361 17.82 -1.30 33.84
CA ILE A 361 17.38 -0.30 32.87
C ILE A 361 16.77 0.87 33.61
N LYS A 362 17.12 2.10 33.22
CA LYS A 362 16.59 3.33 33.82
C LYS A 362 16.32 4.39 32.77
N LEU A 363 15.43 5.33 33.08
CA LEU A 363 15.32 6.57 32.33
C LEU A 363 16.66 7.33 32.37
N ALA A 364 17.09 7.88 31.23
CA ALA A 364 18.28 8.71 31.16
C ALA A 364 18.06 10.09 31.85
N ASP A 365 19.12 10.63 32.46
CA ASP A 365 19.07 11.95 33.12
C ASP A 365 18.64 13.08 32.17
N LYS A 366 17.73 13.94 32.63
CA LYS A 366 17.18 15.10 31.88
C LYS A 366 18.27 16.03 31.28
N LYS A 367 19.46 16.09 31.88
CA LYS A 367 20.59 16.91 31.35
C LYS A 367 21.19 16.36 30.05
N LYS A 368 21.08 15.05 29.79
CA LYS A 368 21.53 14.43 28.52
C LYS A 368 20.47 14.49 27.42
N ARG A 369 19.18 14.64 27.77
CA ARG A 369 18.07 14.75 26.80
C ARG A 369 17.99 16.09 26.07
N ARG A 370 18.61 17.16 26.59
CA ARG A 370 18.59 18.53 26.01
C ARG A 370 19.83 18.91 25.18
N GLN A 371 20.82 18.02 25.03
CA GLN A 371 22.09 18.31 24.34
C GLN A 371 22.17 17.77 22.91
N ARG A 372 21.08 17.26 22.38
CA ARG A 372 20.90 16.85 20.99
C ARG A 372 19.58 17.43 20.52
#